data_AF-A0A8J2J8Z6-F1
#
_entry.id   AF-A0A8J2J8Z6-F1
#
_cell.length_a   1.000
_cell.length_b   1.000
_cell.length_c   1.000
_cell.angle_alpha   90.00
_cell.angle_beta   90.00
_cell.angle_gamma   90.00
#
_symmetry.space_group_name_H-M   'P 1'
#
loop_
_entity.id
_entity.type
_entity.pdbx_description
1 polymer ?
#
loop_
_entity_poly.entity_id
_entity_poly.type
_entity_poly.pdbx_seq_one_letter_code
_entity_poly.pdbx_strand_id
1 'polypeptide(L)' 'PTTTTRPPPTIVEPVPLPPNIPAEPVDPLPTRRQCGISEKQIPRIVGGRLADPKAWPWMAALLRADGVG' A
#
# COMPACT_ATOMS: atom_id res chain seq x y z
N PRO A 1 20.34 -19.81 1.56
CA PRO A 1 20.13 -18.35 1.55
C PRO A 1 19.77 -17.88 0.13
N THR A 2 18.48 -17.65 -0.13
CA THR A 2 17.99 -17.25 -1.46
C THR A 2 17.99 -15.73 -1.54
N THR A 3 18.94 -15.16 -2.29
CA THR A 3 18.99 -13.73 -2.57
C THR A 3 17.97 -13.41 -3.67
N THR A 4 16.78 -12.95 -3.29
CA THR A 4 15.78 -12.46 -4.26
C THR A 4 16.24 -11.10 -4.79
N THR A 5 16.85 -11.09 -5.97
CA THR A 5 17.09 -9.87 -6.74
C THR A 5 15.76 -9.38 -7.30
N ARG A 6 15.28 -8.24 -6.80
CA ARG A 6 14.15 -7.52 -7.41
C ARG A 6 14.57 -7.08 -8.82
N PRO A 7 13.78 -7.36 -9.87
CA PRO A 7 14.07 -6.80 -11.18
C PRO A 7 14.10 -5.27 -11.08
N PRO A 8 14.93 -4.57 -11.89
CA PRO A 8 14.94 -3.12 -11.92
C PRO A 8 13.50 -2.62 -12.17
N PRO A 9 13.04 -1.55 -11.48
CA PRO A 9 11.71 -1.02 -11.74
C PRO A 9 11.67 -0.59 -13.21
N THR A 10 10.85 -1.27 -14.02
CA THR A 10 10.52 -0.79 -15.36
C THR A 10 9.90 0.59 -15.16
N ILE A 11 10.57 1.63 -15.66
CA ILE A 11 9.98 2.97 -15.75
C ILE A 11 8.74 2.78 -16.61
N VAL A 12 7.56 2.74 -15.98
CA VAL A 12 6.30 2.70 -16.70
C VAL A 12 6.16 4.09 -17.29
N GLU A 13 6.52 4.21 -18.57
CA GLU A 13 6.27 5.41 -19.35
C GLU A 13 4.78 5.76 -19.22
N PRO A 14 4.39 7.02 -18.97
CA PRO A 14 2.98 7.37 -18.84
C PRO A 14 2.26 7.05 -20.14
N VAL A 15 1.35 6.07 -20.10
CA VAL A 15 0.48 5.76 -21.24
C VAL A 15 -0.26 7.05 -21.64
N PRO A 16 -0.23 7.48 -22.91
CA PRO A 16 -0.96 8.67 -23.34
C PRO A 16 -2.45 8.49 -23.07
N LEU A 17 -3.03 9.39 -22.26
CA LEU A 17 -4.47 9.39 -22.00
C LEU A 17 -5.22 9.71 -23.31
N PRO A 18 -6.36 9.04 -23.59
CA PRO A 18 -7.16 9.35 -24.77
C PRO A 18 -7.69 10.80 -24.70
N PRO A 19 -7.85 11.49 -25.85
CA PRO A 19 -8.04 12.94 -25.93
C PRO A 19 -9.39 13.48 -25.40
N ASN A 20 -10.24 12.65 -24.81
CA ASN A 20 -11.66 12.97 -24.62
C ASN A 20 -12.19 12.81 -23.18
N ILE A 21 -11.32 12.86 -22.17
CA ILE A 21 -11.74 12.87 -20.76
C ILE A 21 -11.91 14.35 -20.33
N PRO A 22 -13.12 14.79 -19.91
CA PRO A 22 -13.31 16.10 -19.31
C PRO A 22 -12.37 16.25 -18.11
N ALA A 23 -11.57 17.33 -18.11
CA ALA A 23 -10.70 17.67 -16.99
C ALA A 23 -11.56 18.19 -15.83
N GLU A 24 -12.24 17.28 -15.13
CA GLU A 24 -12.68 17.51 -13.75
C GLU A 24 -11.48 18.05 -12.95
N PRO A 25 -11.67 18.93 -11.96
CA PRO A 25 -10.62 19.31 -11.03
C PRO A 25 -10.12 18.03 -10.34
N VAL A 26 -9.08 17.43 -10.91
CA VAL A 26 -8.34 16.37 -10.26
C VAL A 26 -7.65 17.08 -9.11
N ASP A 27 -8.28 17.08 -7.93
CA ASP A 27 -7.59 17.37 -6.68
C ASP A 27 -6.24 16.65 -6.80
N PRO A 28 -5.10 17.37 -6.86
CA PRO A 28 -3.86 16.77 -7.28
C PRO A 28 -3.58 15.64 -6.30
N LEU A 29 -3.81 14.41 -6.78
CA LEU A 29 -3.60 13.21 -6.00
C LEU A 29 -2.19 13.36 -5.42
N PRO A 30 -2.01 13.28 -4.09
CA PRO A 30 -0.72 13.58 -3.49
C PRO A 30 0.33 12.83 -4.28
N THR A 31 1.22 13.60 -4.92
CA THR A 31 2.11 13.16 -6.01
C THR A 31 3.10 12.07 -5.56
N ARG A 32 3.08 11.72 -4.28
CA ARG A 32 3.68 10.53 -3.70
C ARG A 32 2.70 9.81 -2.78
N ARG A 33 1.78 9.02 -3.34
CA ARG A 33 1.14 7.93 -2.60
C ARG A 33 2.20 6.85 -2.37
N GLN A 34 2.94 6.94 -1.27
CA GLN A 34 3.88 5.91 -0.86
C GLN A 34 3.09 4.72 -0.30
N CYS A 35 3.13 3.59 -0.99
CA CYS A 35 2.48 2.35 -0.57
C CYS A 35 3.47 1.42 0.11
N GLY A 36 2.98 0.50 0.96
CA GLY A 36 3.80 -0.54 1.58
C GLY A 36 4.85 -0.03 2.57
N ILE A 37 4.76 1.22 3.04
CA ILE A 37 5.65 1.78 4.06
C ILE A 37 5.08 1.52 5.45
N SER A 38 5.82 0.77 6.27
CA SER A 38 5.56 0.57 7.69
C SER A 38 6.54 1.37 8.53
N GLU A 39 6.11 1.79 9.72
CA GLU A 39 7.00 2.45 10.69
C GLU A 39 7.98 1.45 11.33
N LYS A 40 7.62 0.16 11.32
CA LYS A 40 8.45 -0.93 11.87
C LYS A 40 8.90 -1.88 10.77
N GLN A 41 10.13 -2.37 10.88
CA GLN A 41 10.66 -3.44 10.05
C GLN A 41 10.88 -4.67 10.91
N ILE A 42 9.89 -5.55 10.96
CA ILE A 42 9.95 -6.79 11.75
C ILE A 42 9.97 -7.96 10.76
N PRO A 43 11.15 -8.53 10.45
CA PRO A 43 11.27 -9.58 9.45
C PRO A 43 10.75 -10.95 9.92
N ARG A 44 10.57 -11.13 11.24
CA ARG A 44 10.10 -12.39 11.83
C ARG A 44 9.29 -12.14 13.09
N ILE A 45 8.16 -12.83 13.21
CA ILE A 45 7.30 -12.80 14.40
C ILE A 45 7.45 -14.14 15.13
N VAL A 46 7.89 -14.11 16.38
CA VAL A 46 7.93 -15.26 17.30
C VAL A 46 7.34 -14.82 18.62
N GLY A 47 6.42 -15.59 19.19
CA GLY A 47 5.74 -15.25 20.45
C GLY A 47 4.72 -14.11 20.38
N GLY A 48 4.66 -13.38 19.25
CA GLY A 48 3.71 -12.28 19.06
C GLY A 48 3.93 -11.08 19.99
N ARG A 49 3.53 -9.90 19.56
CA ARG A 49 3.33 -8.74 20.44
C ARG A 49 2.25 -7.86 19.85
N LEU A 50 1.63 -7.02 20.68
CA LEU A 50 0.70 -6.01 20.18
C LEU A 50 1.41 -5.10 19.16
N ALA A 51 0.72 -4.81 18.07
CA ALA A 51 1.18 -3.83 17.10
C ALA A 51 0.94 -2.43 17.66
N ASP A 52 1.93 -1.55 17.54
CA ASP A 52 1.73 -0.13 17.87
C ASP A 52 0.70 0.45 16.89
N PRO A 53 -0.11 1.42 17.33
CA PRO A 53 -1.01 2.14 16.44
C PRO A 53 -0.25 2.66 15.22
N LYS A 54 -0.83 2.49 14.02
CA LYS A 54 -0.29 2.97 12.72
C LYS A 54 1.02 2.32 12.24
N ALA A 55 1.63 1.42 13.01
CA ALA A 55 2.85 0.74 12.59
C ALA A 55 2.71 0.00 11.24
N TRP A 56 1.51 -0.48 10.94
CA TRP A 56 1.16 -1.21 9.72
C TRP A 56 -0.08 -0.57 9.08
N PRO A 57 0.07 0.48 8.26
CA PRO A 57 -1.06 1.30 7.79
C PRO A 57 -2.09 0.57 6.93
N TRP A 58 -1.73 -0.57 6.34
CA TRP A 58 -2.61 -1.40 5.52
C TRP A 58 -3.36 -2.48 6.31
N MET A 59 -3.16 -2.57 7.63
CA MET A 59 -3.88 -3.55 8.45
C MET A 59 -5.35 -3.17 8.55
N ALA A 60 -6.24 -4.11 8.20
CA ALA A 60 -7.68 -3.94 8.27
C ALA A 60 -8.32 -5.12 9.00
N ALA A 61 -9.42 -4.86 9.70
CA ALA A 61 -10.28 -5.90 10.27
C ALA A 61 -11.47 -6.13 9.33
N LEU A 62 -11.73 -7.40 9.01
CA LEU A 62 -12.95 -7.80 8.34
C LEU A 62 -14.00 -8.11 9.40
N LEU A 63 -15.06 -7.31 9.45
CA LEU A 63 -16.15 -7.49 10.41
C LEU A 63 -17.38 -7.98 9.65
N ARG A 64 -18.08 -8.98 10.22
CA ARG A 64 -19.40 -9.33 9.70
C ARG A 64 -20.40 -8.23 10.09
N ALA A 65 -21.19 -7.79 9.12
CA ALA A 65 -22.14 -6.70 9.31
C ALA A 65 -23.29 -7.05 10.28
N ASP A 66 -23.58 -8.33 10.48
CA ASP A 66 -24.64 -8.84 11.33
C ASP A 66 -24.22 -9.12 12.78
N GLY A 67 -22.95 -8.88 13.14
CA GLY A 67 -22.50 -8.84 14.54
C GLY A 67 -22.64 -10.12 15.36
N VAL A 68 -23.15 -11.21 14.79
CA VAL A 68 -23.13 -12.53 15.43
C VAL A 68 -21.71 -13.05 15.22
N GLY A 69 -20.92 -13.13 16.29
CA GLY A 69 -19.58 -13.73 16.33
C GLY A 69 -19.67 -15.24 16.46
#